data_AF-A0A381YAI1-F1
#
_entry.id   AF-A0A381YAI1-F1
#
_cell.length_a   1.000
_cell.length_b   1.000
_cell.length_c   1.000
_cell.angle_alpha   90.00
_cell.angle_beta   90.00
_cell.angle_gamma   90.00
#
_symmetry.space_group_name_H-M   'P 1'
#
loop_
_entity.id
_entity.type
_entity.pdbx_description
1 polymer ?
#
loop_
_entity_poly.entity_id
_entity_poly.type
_entity_poly.pdbx_seq_one_letter_code
_entity_poly.pdbx_strand_id
1 'polypeptide(L)'
;VTGVEAPKWLAESGFAVDHNGVIRVDRSLRSASHPNVFAAGDVVDLIDQPRPKSGVFAVREGPVLADNLRRFVLSKRLRQYRAQRRALALIRVGRRSAVASRGAWSMRGRRMGAWKHWIDRRFMRRFNQLPMMTVPEPELAPSLRADAPSAMRCGGCGAKLGADLLARVLGQLPIQASPDIRQGIGDDAAIVELGSSSIVTSCDSFRAMISDPYRFGRIAAHHAMNDLFAMGAVPRIALAIATVPAMADAMMEDDLLQMMTGAVSVFSSHGVSLVGGHSAEASELSIGFTVTGAAPNEPLLKSGMQVGDHLVLSKPIGTGVVLAGAMQGKTAARDLMTSIEMMDQSNALAAGILRDHGATACTDVTGFGLLGHLGEMMRASGRAVVLDAFAVPVLGGANALMEGGVESSLQQNNEQVTKDFVVPEKHVHTPLVRLLADPQTAGGLLASVPRDNSASCIVALAQHGYVQAHVVGMVTEETMSRIRIT
;
A
#
# COMPACT_ATOMS: atom_id res chain seq x y z
N VAL A 1 -10.52 39.07 8.09
CA VAL A 1 -10.83 37.68 7.69
C VAL A 1 -10.18 37.50 6.34
N THR A 2 -9.06 36.77 6.27
CA THR A 2 -8.52 36.34 4.97
C THR A 2 -9.61 35.54 4.28
N GLY A 3 -10.04 35.97 3.10
CA GLY A 3 -11.07 35.25 2.33
C GLY A 3 -10.59 33.85 1.97
N VAL A 4 -11.51 33.00 1.50
CA VAL A 4 -11.12 31.74 0.85
C VAL A 4 -10.57 32.09 -0.52
N GLU A 5 -9.29 31.86 -0.76
CA GLU A 5 -8.65 31.94 -2.07
C GLU A 5 -8.55 30.55 -2.69
N ALA A 6 -8.75 30.48 -4.00
CA ALA A 6 -8.55 29.24 -4.74
C ALA A 6 -7.05 28.96 -4.93
N PRO A 7 -6.64 27.67 -4.99
CA PRO A 7 -5.30 27.31 -5.44
C PRO A 7 -4.99 27.91 -6.83
N LYS A 8 -3.78 28.45 -7.01
CA LYS A 8 -3.37 29.13 -8.26
C LYS A 8 -3.51 28.26 -9.50
N TRP A 9 -3.28 26.95 -9.36
CA TRP A 9 -3.36 26.00 -10.47
C TRP A 9 -4.72 26.02 -11.18
N LEU A 10 -5.81 26.40 -10.50
CA LEU A 10 -7.14 26.53 -11.12
C LEU A 10 -7.16 27.61 -12.21
N ALA A 11 -6.60 28.79 -11.93
CA ALA A 11 -6.51 29.85 -12.92
C ALA A 11 -5.50 29.50 -14.02
N GLU A 12 -4.37 28.91 -13.65
CA GLU A 12 -3.32 28.46 -14.58
C GLU A 12 -3.79 27.36 -15.54
N SER A 13 -4.82 26.59 -15.16
CA SER A 13 -5.44 25.56 -16.01
C SER A 13 -6.39 26.10 -17.09
N GLY A 14 -6.50 27.43 -17.24
CA GLY A 14 -7.34 28.05 -18.28
C GLY A 14 -8.84 28.07 -17.96
N PHE A 15 -9.25 27.81 -16.72
CA PHE A 15 -10.66 27.96 -16.33
C PHE A 15 -11.10 29.43 -16.35
N ALA A 16 -12.36 29.67 -16.74
CA ALA A 16 -13.00 30.96 -16.46
C ALA A 16 -13.15 31.10 -14.93
N VAL A 17 -12.34 31.97 -14.34
CA VAL A 17 -12.32 32.24 -12.89
C VAL A 17 -12.82 33.64 -12.56
N ASP A 18 -13.17 33.86 -11.29
CA ASP A 18 -13.43 35.20 -10.75
C ASP A 18 -12.13 35.90 -10.30
N HIS A 19 -12.26 37.08 -9.68
CA HIS A 19 -11.13 37.86 -9.16
C HIS A 19 -10.36 37.17 -8.01
N ASN A 20 -10.91 36.14 -7.38
CA ASN A 20 -10.26 35.34 -6.32
C ASN A 20 -9.73 34.00 -6.86
N GLY A 21 -9.73 33.81 -8.18
CA GLY A 21 -9.26 32.59 -8.83
C GLY A 21 -10.19 31.38 -8.70
N VAL A 22 -11.44 31.56 -8.23
CA VAL A 22 -12.40 30.44 -8.13
C VAL A 22 -13.15 30.23 -9.44
N ILE A 23 -13.50 28.98 -9.76
CA ILE A 23 -14.09 28.59 -11.04
C ILE A 23 -15.52 29.14 -11.16
N ARG A 24 -15.83 29.85 -12.25
CA ARG A 24 -17.19 30.30 -12.54
C ARG A 24 -18.01 29.14 -13.09
N VAL A 25 -19.13 28.84 -12.44
CA VAL A 25 -20.01 27.73 -12.81
C VAL A 25 -21.45 28.18 -13.04
N ASP A 26 -22.12 27.52 -13.99
CA ASP A 26 -23.53 27.71 -14.25
C ASP A 26 -24.41 27.06 -13.15
N ARG A 27 -25.73 27.18 -13.29
CA ARG A 27 -26.69 26.59 -12.35
C ARG A 27 -26.67 25.06 -12.34
N SER A 28 -26.06 24.41 -13.31
CA SER A 28 -25.83 22.96 -13.32
C SER A 28 -24.47 22.58 -12.74
N LEU A 29 -23.75 23.52 -12.11
CA LEU A 29 -22.42 23.33 -11.53
C LEU A 29 -21.35 22.99 -12.57
N ARG A 30 -21.60 23.36 -13.83
CA ARG A 30 -20.68 23.15 -14.94
C ARG A 30 -19.84 24.40 -15.16
N SER A 31 -18.55 24.21 -15.46
CA SER A 31 -17.63 25.31 -15.76
C SER A 31 -18.13 26.15 -16.94
N ALA A 32 -18.00 27.46 -16.82
CA ALA A 32 -18.36 28.39 -17.89
C ALA A 32 -17.43 28.32 -19.11
N SER A 33 -16.20 27.84 -18.94
CA SER A 33 -15.23 27.69 -20.03
C SER A 33 -15.13 26.27 -20.56
N HIS A 34 -15.34 25.26 -19.72
CA HIS A 34 -15.14 23.84 -20.08
C HIS A 34 -16.41 23.02 -19.83
N PRO A 35 -17.20 22.71 -20.88
CA PRO A 35 -18.53 22.10 -20.73
C PRO A 35 -18.53 20.66 -20.18
N ASN A 36 -17.37 20.00 -20.21
CA ASN A 36 -17.15 18.67 -19.64
C ASN A 36 -16.64 18.71 -18.18
N VAL A 37 -16.36 19.90 -17.63
CA VAL A 37 -15.86 20.05 -16.26
C VAL A 37 -16.99 20.55 -15.36
N PHE A 38 -17.14 19.91 -14.20
CA PHE A 38 -18.06 20.32 -13.16
C PHE A 38 -17.30 20.58 -11.86
N ALA A 39 -17.75 21.58 -11.10
CA ALA A 39 -17.10 21.98 -9.85
C ALA A 39 -18.13 22.36 -8.79
N ALA A 40 -17.78 22.19 -7.53
CA ALA A 40 -18.60 22.56 -6.38
C ALA A 40 -17.72 22.97 -5.20
N GLY A 41 -18.32 23.64 -4.24
CA GLY A 41 -17.73 23.95 -2.95
C GLY A 41 -17.22 25.39 -2.86
N ASP A 42 -16.22 25.63 -2.00
CA ASP A 42 -15.70 26.97 -1.80
C ASP A 42 -14.80 27.44 -2.98
N VAL A 43 -14.45 26.53 -3.89
CA VAL A 43 -13.66 26.81 -5.11
C VAL A 43 -14.50 27.22 -6.33
N VAL A 44 -15.80 27.50 -6.14
CA VAL A 44 -16.68 27.92 -7.23
C VAL A 44 -17.37 29.26 -6.98
N ASP A 45 -17.57 30.02 -8.07
CA ASP A 45 -18.47 31.17 -8.15
C ASP A 45 -19.72 30.80 -8.97
N LEU A 46 -20.88 30.80 -8.31
CA LEU A 46 -22.16 30.50 -8.95
C LEU A 46 -22.67 31.72 -9.70
N ILE A 47 -22.68 31.62 -11.04
CA ILE A 47 -23.19 32.68 -11.91
C ILE A 47 -24.67 32.96 -11.54
N ASP A 48 -24.99 34.25 -11.41
CA ASP A 48 -26.29 34.79 -11.00
C ASP A 48 -26.78 34.42 -9.58
N GLN A 49 -25.95 33.75 -8.78
CA GLN A 49 -26.29 33.34 -7.41
C GLN A 49 -25.14 33.55 -6.42
N PRO A 50 -24.57 34.77 -6.30
CA PRO A 50 -23.42 35.00 -5.44
C PRO A 50 -23.73 34.64 -3.98
N ARG A 51 -22.84 33.87 -3.34
CA ARG A 51 -22.95 33.50 -1.92
C ARG A 51 -21.61 33.73 -1.22
N PRO A 52 -21.64 34.10 0.08
CA PRO A 52 -20.43 34.11 0.89
C PRO A 52 -19.75 32.74 0.83
N LYS A 53 -18.42 32.72 0.64
CA LYS A 53 -17.64 31.47 0.71
C LYS A 53 -17.74 30.92 2.12
N SER A 54 -18.39 29.77 2.26
CA SER A 54 -18.71 29.16 3.54
C SER A 54 -19.17 27.73 3.28
N GLY A 55 -18.57 26.81 4.05
CA GLY A 55 -18.89 25.38 4.01
C GLY A 55 -20.39 25.04 4.06
N VAL A 56 -21.23 25.89 4.68
CA VAL A 56 -22.68 25.66 4.79
C VAL A 56 -23.41 25.77 3.43
N PHE A 57 -22.90 26.57 2.50
CA PHE A 57 -23.42 26.64 1.13
C PHE A 57 -22.79 25.55 0.26
N ALA A 58 -21.46 25.40 0.34
CA ALA A 58 -20.66 24.42 -0.40
C ALA A 58 -21.18 22.98 -0.28
N VAL A 59 -21.46 22.50 0.93
CA VAL A 59 -21.86 21.09 1.16
C VAL A 59 -23.19 20.70 0.48
N ARG A 60 -24.00 21.67 0.05
CA ARG A 60 -25.29 21.41 -0.61
C ARG A 60 -25.16 21.22 -2.12
N GLU A 61 -24.04 21.60 -2.70
CA GLU A 61 -23.77 21.45 -4.13
C GLU A 61 -23.45 19.99 -4.47
N GLY A 62 -22.74 19.27 -3.57
CA GLY A 62 -22.27 17.90 -3.78
C GLY A 62 -23.32 16.92 -4.31
N PRO A 63 -24.53 16.80 -3.70
CA PRO A 63 -25.56 15.90 -4.22
C PRO A 63 -26.05 16.24 -5.64
N VAL A 64 -26.10 17.53 -5.99
CA VAL A 64 -26.50 17.96 -7.34
C VAL A 64 -25.36 17.74 -8.33
N LEU A 65 -24.12 18.00 -7.92
CA LEU A 65 -22.93 17.71 -8.71
C LEU A 65 -22.88 16.21 -9.09
N ALA A 66 -23.04 15.33 -8.10
CA ALA A 66 -23.00 13.88 -8.31
C ALA A 66 -24.15 13.37 -9.19
N ASP A 67 -25.34 13.95 -9.11
CA ASP A 67 -26.47 13.65 -10.02
C ASP A 67 -26.18 14.15 -11.44
N ASN A 68 -25.63 15.37 -11.57
CA ASN A 68 -25.30 15.97 -12.86
C ASN A 68 -24.17 15.25 -13.59
N LEU A 69 -23.14 14.76 -12.89
CA LEU A 69 -22.10 13.93 -13.50
C LEU A 69 -22.71 12.67 -14.14
N ARG A 70 -23.58 11.95 -13.42
CA ARG A 70 -24.29 10.77 -13.96
C ARG A 70 -25.19 11.13 -15.13
N ARG A 71 -25.95 12.24 -15.01
CA ARG A 71 -26.83 12.71 -16.10
C ARG A 71 -26.05 13.11 -17.34
N PHE A 72 -24.93 13.80 -17.18
CA PHE A 72 -24.08 14.23 -18.28
C PHE A 72 -23.57 13.04 -19.09
N VAL A 73 -23.01 12.03 -18.42
CA VAL A 73 -22.54 10.79 -19.07
C VAL A 73 -23.69 10.05 -19.76
N LEU A 74 -24.87 10.03 -19.16
CA LEU A 74 -26.06 9.40 -19.74
C LEU A 74 -26.81 10.30 -20.75
N SER A 75 -26.24 11.45 -21.14
CA SER A 75 -26.87 12.44 -22.02
C SER A 75 -28.28 12.87 -21.58
N LYS A 76 -28.54 12.89 -20.27
CA LYS A 76 -29.80 13.32 -19.65
C LYS A 76 -29.76 14.80 -19.30
N ARG A 77 -30.94 15.44 -19.26
CA ARG A 77 -31.08 16.83 -18.83
C ARG A 77 -30.49 17.05 -17.44
N LEU A 78 -29.56 18.00 -17.34
CA LEU A 78 -28.92 18.39 -16.07
C LEU A 78 -29.90 19.05 -15.12
N ARG A 79 -29.72 18.78 -13.84
CA ARG A 79 -30.45 19.40 -12.74
C ARG A 79 -29.90 20.80 -12.47
N GLN A 80 -30.82 21.70 -12.10
CA GLN A 80 -30.52 23.09 -11.76
C GLN A 80 -30.38 23.23 -10.24
N TYR A 81 -29.23 23.69 -9.77
CA TYR A 81 -28.94 24.04 -8.40
C TYR A 81 -29.42 25.45 -8.07
N ARG A 82 -30.11 25.57 -6.93
CA ARG A 82 -30.56 26.86 -6.39
C ARG A 82 -29.93 27.06 -5.01
N ALA A 83 -29.02 28.02 -4.92
CA ALA A 83 -28.30 28.30 -3.69
C ALA A 83 -29.24 28.90 -2.63
N GLN A 84 -29.26 28.30 -1.43
CA GLN A 84 -30.02 28.84 -0.30
C GLN A 84 -29.61 30.29 -0.01
N ARG A 85 -30.56 31.15 0.37
CA ARG A 85 -30.30 32.58 0.60
C ARG A 85 -29.78 32.90 2.01
N ARG A 86 -30.11 32.06 2.98
CA ARG A 86 -29.79 32.28 4.41
C ARG A 86 -29.22 31.00 4.98
N ALA A 87 -28.13 31.14 5.73
CA ALA A 87 -27.52 30.08 6.51
C ALA A 87 -27.59 30.44 8.00
N LEU A 88 -27.55 29.42 8.86
CA LEU A 88 -27.33 29.60 10.28
C LEU A 88 -25.82 29.67 10.51
N ALA A 89 -25.32 30.83 10.94
CA ALA A 89 -23.94 30.97 11.39
C ALA A 89 -23.86 30.64 12.88
N LEU A 90 -22.91 29.76 13.24
CA LEU A 90 -22.62 29.40 14.64
C LEU A 90 -21.12 29.60 14.89
N ILE A 91 -20.77 30.65 15.62
CA ILE A 91 -19.39 31.08 15.85
C ILE A 91 -19.06 30.91 17.34
N ARG A 92 -17.98 30.21 17.65
CA ARG A 92 -17.55 29.95 19.03
C ARG A 92 -16.87 31.20 19.60
N VAL A 93 -17.22 31.59 20.83
CA VAL A 93 -16.69 32.80 21.49
C VAL A 93 -16.05 32.51 22.85
N GLY A 94 -15.55 31.28 23.05
CA GLY A 94 -14.88 30.82 24.28
C GLY A 94 -15.81 30.18 25.33
N ARG A 95 -15.24 29.49 26.33
CA ARG A 95 -15.93 28.81 27.44
C ARG A 95 -17.17 27.98 27.02
N ARG A 96 -17.04 27.21 25.93
CA ARG A 96 -18.12 26.40 25.32
C ARG A 96 -19.37 27.20 24.90
N SER A 97 -19.28 28.53 24.77
CA SER A 97 -20.36 29.38 24.27
C SER A 97 -20.21 29.69 22.78
N ALA A 98 -21.33 29.98 22.12
CA ALA A 98 -21.34 30.42 20.73
C ALA A 98 -22.36 31.54 20.53
N VAL A 99 -22.19 32.28 19.44
CA VAL A 99 -23.18 33.18 18.87
C VAL A 99 -23.81 32.46 17.69
N ALA A 100 -25.14 32.37 17.71
CA ALA A 100 -25.95 31.90 16.61
C ALA A 100 -26.53 33.12 15.89
N SER A 101 -26.50 33.14 14.55
CA SER A 101 -27.12 34.20 13.75
C SER A 101 -27.76 33.62 12.50
N ARG A 102 -28.98 34.07 12.18
CA ARG A 102 -29.71 33.71 10.96
C ARG A 102 -30.63 34.86 10.55
N GLY A 103 -30.20 35.66 9.58
CA GLY A 103 -30.93 36.87 9.18
C GLY A 103 -30.96 37.89 10.34
N ALA A 104 -32.15 38.41 10.67
CA ALA A 104 -32.33 39.36 11.78
C ALA A 104 -32.26 38.71 13.17
N TRP A 105 -32.27 37.38 13.28
CA TRP A 105 -32.19 36.69 14.56
C TRP A 105 -30.73 36.45 14.96
N SER A 106 -30.38 36.80 16.19
CA SER A 106 -29.11 36.43 16.80
C SER A 106 -29.28 36.08 18.28
N MET A 107 -28.52 35.10 18.77
CA MET A 107 -28.54 34.70 20.17
C MET A 107 -27.15 34.23 20.60
N ARG A 108 -26.71 34.61 21.80
CA ARG A 108 -25.45 34.17 22.39
C ARG A 108 -25.71 33.30 23.62
N GLY A 109 -24.95 32.23 23.77
CA GLY A 109 -24.95 31.48 25.02
C GLY A 109 -24.29 30.11 24.95
N ARG A 110 -24.19 29.45 26.11
CA ARG A 110 -23.68 28.07 26.21
C ARG A 110 -24.57 27.07 25.46
N ARG A 111 -25.89 27.27 25.47
CA ARG A 111 -26.85 26.46 24.69
C ARG A 111 -26.55 26.50 23.19
N MET A 112 -26.17 27.66 22.65
CA MET A 112 -25.75 27.79 21.25
C MET A 112 -24.43 27.06 20.97
N GLY A 113 -23.51 27.09 21.92
CA GLY A 113 -22.26 26.33 21.81
C GLY A 113 -22.47 24.82 21.84
N ALA A 114 -23.40 24.33 22.67
CA ALA A 114 -23.81 22.93 22.67
C ALA A 114 -24.49 22.55 21.34
N TRP A 115 -25.35 23.42 20.80
CA TRP A 115 -26.01 23.20 19.53
C TRP A 115 -25.02 23.11 18.37
N LYS A 116 -24.06 24.03 18.27
CA LYS A 116 -22.96 23.96 17.30
C LYS A 116 -22.21 22.63 17.41
N HIS A 117 -21.79 22.29 18.62
CA HIS A 117 -21.04 21.06 18.88
C HIS A 117 -21.80 19.81 18.43
N TRP A 118 -23.12 19.78 18.66
CA TRP A 118 -23.98 18.70 18.18
C TRP A 118 -24.08 18.67 16.64
N ILE A 119 -24.29 19.81 15.97
CA ILE A 119 -24.35 19.88 14.50
C ILE A 119 -23.02 19.42 13.90
N ASP A 120 -21.90 19.98 14.36
CA ASP A 120 -20.57 19.69 13.83
C ASP A 120 -20.23 18.20 14.04
N ARG A 121 -20.44 17.64 15.24
CA ARG A 121 -20.20 16.21 15.49
C ARG A 121 -21.15 15.31 14.71
N ARG A 122 -22.41 15.69 14.51
CA ARG A 122 -23.35 14.92 13.69
C ARG A 122 -22.93 14.93 12.22
N PHE A 123 -22.47 16.08 11.71
CA PHE A 123 -21.98 16.19 10.34
C PHE A 123 -20.72 15.34 10.15
N MET A 124 -19.70 15.50 11.01
CA MET A 124 -18.45 14.74 10.91
C MET A 124 -18.67 13.22 11.05
N ARG A 125 -19.60 12.77 11.90
CA ARG A 125 -19.95 11.34 11.99
C ARG A 125 -20.38 10.74 10.65
N ARG A 126 -21.04 11.49 9.76
CA ARG A 126 -21.48 10.97 8.45
C ARG A 126 -20.32 10.64 7.52
N PHE A 127 -19.15 11.24 7.73
CA PHE A 127 -17.96 11.04 6.90
C PHE A 127 -16.93 10.13 7.58
N ASN A 128 -17.03 9.99 8.91
CA ASN A 128 -16.14 9.12 9.69
C ASN A 128 -16.78 7.76 10.03
N GLN A 129 -18.10 7.61 9.87
CA GLN A 129 -18.86 6.38 10.16
C GLN A 129 -19.70 6.05 8.93
N LEU A 130 -19.05 5.50 7.90
CA LEU A 130 -19.72 5.09 6.67
C LEU A 130 -20.49 3.78 6.92
N PRO A 131 -21.72 3.62 6.40
CA PRO A 131 -22.42 2.35 6.45
C PRO A 131 -21.64 1.30 5.65
N MET A 132 -21.57 0.08 6.17
CA MET A 132 -20.94 -1.03 5.47
C MET A 132 -21.78 -1.40 4.23
N MET A 133 -21.14 -1.52 3.07
CA MET A 133 -21.82 -2.04 1.88
C MET A 133 -22.04 -3.54 2.06
N THR A 134 -23.29 -3.99 1.98
CA THR A 134 -23.62 -5.42 1.96
C THR A 134 -23.27 -6.00 0.60
N VAL A 135 -22.25 -6.85 0.56
CA VAL A 135 -21.98 -7.72 -0.59
C VAL A 135 -22.93 -8.91 -0.49
N PRO A 136 -23.67 -9.27 -1.56
CA PRO A 136 -24.50 -10.47 -1.54
C PRO A 136 -23.63 -11.70 -1.25
N GLU A 137 -23.94 -12.45 -0.19
CA GLU A 137 -23.29 -13.73 0.04
C GLU A 137 -23.76 -14.73 -1.01
N PRO A 138 -22.86 -15.49 -1.64
CA PRO A 138 -23.27 -16.56 -2.55
C PRO A 138 -24.06 -17.61 -1.77
N GLU A 139 -25.21 -18.03 -2.30
CA GLU A 139 -25.97 -19.16 -1.74
C GLU A 139 -25.17 -20.45 -1.93
N LEU A 140 -24.48 -20.89 -0.87
CA LEU A 140 -23.69 -22.10 -0.84
C LEU A 140 -24.34 -23.18 0.03
N ALA A 141 -24.26 -24.43 -0.43
CA ALA A 141 -24.62 -25.60 0.35
C ALA A 141 -23.84 -25.62 1.68
N PRO A 142 -24.42 -26.07 2.81
CA PRO A 142 -23.75 -26.04 4.12
C PRO A 142 -22.36 -26.69 4.13
N SER A 143 -22.17 -27.76 3.35
CA SER A 143 -20.90 -28.46 3.21
C SER A 143 -19.79 -27.63 2.55
N LEU A 144 -20.15 -26.64 1.72
CA LEU A 144 -19.21 -25.81 0.97
C LEU A 144 -18.97 -24.43 1.62
N ARG A 145 -19.67 -24.12 2.72
CA ARG A 145 -19.52 -22.82 3.40
C ARG A 145 -18.13 -22.62 4.00
N ALA A 146 -17.49 -23.69 4.47
CA ALA A 146 -16.12 -23.63 4.99
C ALA A 146 -15.09 -23.41 3.89
N ASP A 147 -15.39 -23.81 2.66
CA ASP A 147 -14.52 -23.66 1.48
C ASP A 147 -14.78 -22.36 0.70
N ALA A 148 -15.78 -21.58 1.14
CA ALA A 148 -16.15 -20.33 0.49
C ALA A 148 -14.99 -19.32 0.60
N PRO A 149 -14.51 -18.75 -0.51
CA PRO A 149 -13.49 -17.70 -0.44
C PRO A 149 -14.06 -16.47 0.27
N SER A 150 -13.21 -15.75 1.02
CA SER A 150 -13.61 -14.50 1.68
C SER A 150 -14.22 -13.52 0.68
N ALA A 151 -15.31 -12.84 1.05
CA ALA A 151 -16.07 -11.95 0.16
C ALA A 151 -15.25 -10.79 -0.44
N MET A 152 -14.14 -10.38 0.19
CA MET A 152 -13.21 -9.39 -0.35
C MET A 152 -11.78 -9.92 -0.26
N ARG A 153 -11.19 -10.22 -1.42
CA ARG A 153 -9.78 -10.62 -1.54
C ARG A 153 -8.90 -9.38 -1.69
N CYS A 154 -7.77 -9.36 -0.99
CA CYS A 154 -6.79 -8.29 -1.08
C CYS A 154 -6.16 -8.21 -2.49
N GLY A 155 -5.62 -7.05 -2.87
CA GLY A 155 -4.64 -6.93 -3.95
C GLY A 155 -3.21 -7.12 -3.44
N GLY A 156 -2.20 -6.90 -4.30
CA GLY A 156 -0.79 -7.01 -3.93
C GLY A 156 -0.42 -8.40 -3.41
N CYS A 157 0.52 -8.47 -2.47
CA CYS A 157 0.98 -9.74 -1.89
C CYS A 157 -0.06 -10.47 -1.03
N GLY A 158 -1.08 -9.76 -0.53
CA GLY A 158 -2.20 -10.37 0.18
C GLY A 158 -3.06 -11.30 -0.71
N ALA A 159 -2.83 -11.28 -2.02
CA ALA A 159 -3.50 -12.14 -3.01
C ALA A 159 -2.71 -13.41 -3.38
N LYS A 160 -1.47 -13.61 -2.87
CA LYS A 160 -0.65 -14.80 -3.19
C LYS A 160 -1.32 -16.08 -2.67
N LEU A 161 -0.91 -17.23 -3.22
CA LEU A 161 -1.29 -18.53 -2.68
C LEU A 161 -0.59 -18.75 -1.32
N GLY A 162 -1.26 -19.44 -0.39
CA GLY A 162 -0.65 -19.82 0.88
C GLY A 162 0.53 -20.79 0.68
N ALA A 163 1.57 -20.63 1.50
CA ALA A 163 2.80 -21.41 1.41
C ALA A 163 2.56 -22.93 1.39
N ASP A 164 1.69 -23.44 2.28
CA ASP A 164 1.37 -24.87 2.34
C ASP A 164 0.69 -25.39 1.06
N LEU A 165 -0.21 -24.61 0.47
CA LEU A 165 -0.87 -24.98 -0.78
C LEU A 165 0.14 -25.06 -1.92
N LEU A 166 1.01 -24.05 -2.01
CA LEU A 166 2.08 -24.00 -3.01
C LEU A 166 3.05 -25.18 -2.85
N ALA A 167 3.54 -25.42 -1.63
CA ALA A 167 4.46 -26.52 -1.32
C ALA A 167 3.86 -27.89 -1.66
N ARG A 168 2.58 -28.13 -1.35
CA ARG A 168 1.89 -29.38 -1.71
C ARG A 168 1.81 -29.60 -3.22
N VAL A 169 1.57 -28.56 -4.01
CA VAL A 169 1.49 -28.69 -5.48
C VAL A 169 2.88 -28.88 -6.07
N LEU A 170 3.85 -28.06 -5.69
CA LEU A 170 5.22 -28.17 -6.21
C LEU A 170 5.87 -29.51 -5.85
N GLY A 171 5.60 -30.06 -4.66
CA GLY A 171 6.10 -31.38 -4.24
C GLY A 171 5.51 -32.57 -5.01
N GLN A 172 4.44 -32.36 -5.78
CA GLN A 172 3.85 -33.40 -6.66
C GLN A 172 4.41 -33.36 -8.08
N LEU A 173 5.13 -32.29 -8.46
CA LEU A 173 5.71 -32.16 -9.78
C LEU A 173 7.03 -32.96 -9.88
N PRO A 174 7.35 -33.52 -11.05
CA PRO A 174 8.64 -34.19 -11.25
C PRO A 174 9.77 -33.17 -11.14
N ILE A 175 10.81 -33.50 -10.36
CA ILE A 175 12.00 -32.67 -10.22
C ILE A 175 12.63 -32.46 -11.61
N GLN A 176 12.68 -31.19 -12.04
CA GLN A 176 13.33 -30.79 -13.29
C GLN A 176 14.76 -30.36 -12.99
N ALA A 177 15.70 -31.31 -12.94
CA ALA A 177 17.11 -31.01 -12.70
C ALA A 177 17.81 -30.59 -14.01
N SER A 178 18.65 -29.56 -13.93
CA SER A 178 19.54 -29.14 -15.01
C SER A 178 20.93 -28.86 -14.42
N PRO A 179 22.02 -29.28 -15.08
CA PRO A 179 23.38 -29.01 -14.61
C PRO A 179 23.72 -27.51 -14.58
N ASP A 180 23.00 -26.71 -15.38
CA ASP A 180 23.21 -25.27 -15.48
C ASP A 180 22.47 -24.49 -14.38
N ILE A 181 21.70 -25.16 -13.51
CA ILE A 181 20.95 -24.48 -12.43
C ILE A 181 21.71 -24.69 -11.12
N ARG A 182 22.37 -23.63 -10.64
CA ARG A 182 23.06 -23.63 -9.34
C ARG A 182 22.07 -23.52 -8.17
N GLN A 183 21.10 -22.62 -8.30
CA GLN A 183 20.03 -22.40 -7.32
C GLN A 183 18.70 -22.31 -8.05
N GLY A 184 17.71 -23.10 -7.60
CA GLY A 184 16.40 -23.19 -8.22
C GLY A 184 15.27 -22.87 -7.23
N ILE A 185 14.19 -23.65 -7.31
CA ILE A 185 13.01 -23.49 -6.43
C ILE A 185 13.42 -23.48 -4.95
N GLY A 186 12.96 -22.48 -4.19
CA GLY A 186 13.14 -22.38 -2.74
C GLY A 186 14.00 -21.20 -2.26
N ASP A 187 14.67 -20.50 -3.17
CA ASP A 187 15.32 -19.20 -2.89
C ASP A 187 14.58 -18.07 -3.62
N ASP A 188 15.01 -16.81 -3.45
CA ASP A 188 14.32 -15.63 -4.00
C ASP A 188 14.40 -15.54 -5.53
N ALA A 189 15.49 -16.02 -6.12
CA ALA A 189 15.63 -16.09 -7.57
C ALA A 189 16.42 -17.35 -7.99
N ALA A 190 16.23 -17.74 -9.26
CA ALA A 190 17.02 -18.81 -9.84
C ALA A 190 18.38 -18.28 -10.28
N ILE A 191 19.46 -19.02 -9.97
CA ILE A 191 20.81 -18.80 -10.50
C ILE A 191 21.06 -19.83 -11.60
N VAL A 192 21.26 -19.34 -12.82
CA VAL A 192 21.62 -20.12 -14.00
C VAL A 192 23.06 -19.84 -14.38
N GLU A 193 23.89 -20.87 -14.40
CA GLU A 193 25.28 -20.81 -14.83
C GLU A 193 25.37 -20.84 -16.36
N LEU A 194 26.09 -19.86 -16.92
CA LEU A 194 26.38 -19.74 -18.34
C LEU A 194 27.89 -19.61 -18.53
N GLY A 195 28.57 -20.77 -18.57
CA GLY A 195 30.02 -20.83 -18.70
C GLY A 195 30.71 -20.17 -17.50
N SER A 196 31.31 -19.00 -17.68
CA SER A 196 32.02 -18.26 -16.63
C SER A 196 31.20 -17.15 -15.97
N SER A 197 29.91 -17.03 -16.29
CA SER A 197 29.01 -16.01 -15.75
C SER A 197 27.73 -16.64 -15.21
N SER A 198 27.13 -16.04 -14.20
CA SER A 198 25.85 -16.48 -13.65
C SER A 198 24.77 -15.45 -13.92
N ILE A 199 23.62 -15.92 -14.40
CA ILE A 199 22.40 -15.14 -14.56
C ILE A 199 21.51 -15.37 -13.35
N VAL A 200 20.91 -14.28 -12.85
CA VAL A 200 19.90 -14.34 -11.79
C VAL A 200 18.57 -13.90 -12.38
N THR A 201 17.52 -14.70 -12.19
CA THR A 201 16.20 -14.40 -12.74
C THR A 201 15.09 -14.71 -11.74
N SER A 202 14.14 -13.78 -11.62
CA SER A 202 12.92 -13.95 -10.83
C SER A 202 11.70 -13.46 -11.61
N CYS A 203 10.52 -13.89 -11.19
CA CYS A 203 9.24 -13.44 -11.72
C CYS A 203 8.26 -13.22 -10.59
N ASP A 204 7.64 -12.05 -10.57
CA ASP A 204 6.60 -11.72 -9.60
C ASP A 204 5.46 -10.95 -10.26
N SER A 205 4.23 -11.22 -9.81
CA SER A 205 3.03 -10.58 -10.36
C SER A 205 1.97 -10.42 -9.29
N PHE A 206 1.17 -9.35 -9.41
CA PHE A 206 0.04 -9.16 -8.53
C PHE A 206 -1.03 -8.25 -9.13
N ARG A 207 -2.24 -8.44 -8.62
CA ARG A 207 -3.39 -7.56 -8.86
C ARG A 207 -3.16 -6.19 -8.21
N ALA A 208 -3.65 -5.13 -8.85
CA ALA A 208 -3.62 -3.77 -8.34
C ALA A 208 -4.11 -3.69 -6.88
N MET A 209 -3.29 -3.09 -6.01
CA MET A 209 -3.61 -2.82 -4.61
C MET A 209 -4.04 -1.37 -4.35
N ILE A 210 -3.84 -0.50 -5.33
CA ILE A 210 -4.22 0.91 -5.30
C ILE A 210 -4.85 1.29 -6.64
N SER A 211 -5.66 2.36 -6.64
CA SER A 211 -6.38 2.83 -7.83
C SER A 211 -5.57 3.75 -8.74
N ASP A 212 -4.32 4.09 -8.38
CA ASP A 212 -3.41 4.90 -9.19
C ASP A 212 -2.51 3.95 -10.03
N PRO A 213 -2.73 3.83 -11.36
CA PRO A 213 -1.98 2.89 -12.18
C PRO A 213 -0.49 3.24 -12.25
N TYR A 214 -0.13 4.53 -12.25
CA TYR A 214 1.26 4.96 -12.29
C TYR A 214 2.02 4.54 -11.04
N ARG A 215 1.49 4.82 -9.85
CA ARG A 215 2.09 4.36 -8.58
C ARG A 215 2.08 2.83 -8.48
N PHE A 216 1.04 2.18 -8.98
CA PHE A 216 0.97 0.72 -9.00
C PHE A 216 2.10 0.11 -9.83
N GLY A 217 2.33 0.62 -11.05
CA GLY A 217 3.43 0.17 -11.90
C GLY A 217 4.81 0.39 -11.28
N ARG A 218 5.00 1.52 -10.59
CA ARG A 218 6.24 1.80 -9.84
C ARG A 218 6.49 0.78 -8.72
N ILE A 219 5.49 0.53 -7.88
CA ILE A 219 5.58 -0.45 -6.78
C ILE A 219 5.85 -1.85 -7.33
N ALA A 220 5.18 -2.24 -8.43
CA ALA A 220 5.41 -3.52 -9.07
C ALA A 220 6.82 -3.68 -9.64
N ALA A 221 7.38 -2.64 -10.25
CA ALA A 221 8.76 -2.67 -10.72
C ALA A 221 9.76 -2.77 -9.55
N HIS A 222 9.54 -2.04 -8.44
CA HIS A 222 10.37 -2.17 -7.24
C HIS A 222 10.31 -3.59 -6.66
N HIS A 223 9.10 -4.13 -6.50
CA HIS A 223 8.91 -5.48 -5.97
C HIS A 223 9.62 -6.54 -6.80
N ALA A 224 9.43 -6.51 -8.12
CA ALA A 224 10.00 -7.54 -9.00
C ALA A 224 11.55 -7.50 -9.08
N MET A 225 12.19 -6.39 -8.69
CA MET A 225 13.65 -6.31 -8.57
C MET A 225 14.16 -6.72 -7.19
N ASN A 226 13.31 -6.82 -6.18
CA ASN A 226 13.75 -7.10 -4.82
C ASN A 226 14.48 -8.44 -4.69
N ASP A 227 13.98 -9.50 -5.34
CA ASP A 227 14.62 -10.82 -5.30
C ASP A 227 16.08 -10.74 -5.78
N LEU A 228 16.32 -10.01 -6.87
CA LEU A 228 17.67 -9.80 -7.39
C LEU A 228 18.52 -8.97 -6.42
N PHE A 229 17.95 -7.93 -5.80
CA PHE A 229 18.66 -7.14 -4.80
C PHE A 229 19.00 -7.95 -3.54
N ALA A 230 18.09 -8.80 -3.07
CA ALA A 230 18.32 -9.68 -1.92
C ALA A 230 19.51 -10.62 -2.16
N MET A 231 19.66 -11.09 -3.40
CA MET A 231 20.81 -11.91 -3.82
C MET A 231 22.08 -11.09 -4.13
N GLY A 232 22.00 -9.76 -4.07
CA GLY A 232 23.07 -8.84 -4.46
C GLY A 232 23.43 -8.90 -5.94
N ALA A 233 22.45 -9.29 -6.78
CA ALA A 233 22.53 -9.23 -8.23
C ALA A 233 22.20 -7.82 -8.74
N VAL A 234 22.66 -7.52 -9.96
CA VAL A 234 22.38 -6.27 -10.66
C VAL A 234 21.36 -6.56 -11.76
N PRO A 235 20.10 -6.09 -11.62
CA PRO A 235 19.08 -6.20 -12.66
C PRO A 235 19.53 -5.56 -13.98
N ARG A 236 19.14 -6.14 -15.12
CA ARG A 236 19.53 -5.62 -16.45
C ARG A 236 18.36 -5.47 -17.40
N ILE A 237 17.48 -6.46 -17.44
CA ILE A 237 16.30 -6.45 -18.31
C ILE A 237 15.06 -6.87 -17.54
N ALA A 238 13.90 -6.40 -18.02
CA ALA A 238 12.59 -6.80 -17.54
C ALA A 238 11.67 -7.17 -18.71
N LEU A 239 10.80 -8.16 -18.50
CA LEU A 239 9.67 -8.50 -19.37
C LEU A 239 8.37 -8.30 -18.59
N ALA A 240 7.39 -7.61 -19.17
CA ALA A 240 6.10 -7.36 -18.52
C ALA A 240 5.05 -8.43 -18.86
N ILE A 241 4.18 -8.75 -17.91
CA ILE A 241 2.90 -9.43 -18.15
C ILE A 241 1.81 -8.53 -17.56
N ALA A 242 1.03 -7.86 -18.40
CA ALA A 242 0.05 -6.88 -17.98
C ALA A 242 -1.38 -7.32 -18.31
N THR A 243 -2.32 -7.08 -17.41
CA THR A 243 -3.74 -7.19 -17.72
C THR A 243 -4.48 -5.89 -17.42
N VAL A 244 -5.38 -5.49 -18.31
CA VAL A 244 -6.24 -4.31 -18.13
C VAL A 244 -7.72 -4.71 -18.11
N PRO A 245 -8.57 -4.05 -17.30
CA PRO A 245 -10.01 -4.27 -17.34
C PRO A 245 -10.60 -3.92 -18.71
N ALA A 246 -11.46 -4.79 -19.25
CA ALA A 246 -12.16 -4.51 -20.51
C ALA A 246 -13.03 -3.25 -20.37
N MET A 247 -12.66 -2.20 -21.11
CA MET A 247 -13.29 -0.87 -21.11
C MET A 247 -13.23 -0.29 -22.54
N ALA A 248 -13.62 0.98 -22.72
CA ALA A 248 -13.37 1.66 -23.99
C ALA A 248 -11.86 1.77 -24.26
N ASP A 249 -11.44 1.64 -25.53
CA ASP A 249 -10.02 1.63 -25.93
C ASP A 249 -9.20 2.77 -25.29
N ALA A 250 -9.72 4.00 -25.31
CA ALA A 250 -9.05 5.17 -24.74
C ALA A 250 -8.81 5.04 -23.22
N MET A 251 -9.68 4.35 -22.49
CA MET A 251 -9.51 4.12 -21.05
C MET A 251 -8.49 3.01 -20.79
N MET A 252 -8.54 1.92 -21.59
CA MET A 252 -7.55 0.84 -21.50
C MET A 252 -6.15 1.35 -21.87
N GLU A 253 -6.06 2.20 -22.89
CA GLU A 253 -4.82 2.87 -23.32
C GLU A 253 -4.26 3.74 -22.19
N ASP A 254 -5.09 4.58 -21.55
CA ASP A 254 -4.64 5.45 -20.44
C ASP A 254 -4.16 4.62 -19.24
N ASP A 255 -4.93 3.64 -18.79
CA ASP A 255 -4.54 2.77 -17.67
C ASP A 255 -3.22 2.03 -17.95
N LEU A 256 -3.08 1.46 -19.15
CA LEU A 256 -1.85 0.79 -19.56
C LEU A 256 -0.68 1.77 -19.64
N LEU A 257 -0.88 2.94 -20.26
CA LEU A 257 0.16 3.96 -20.40
C LEU A 257 0.65 4.44 -19.03
N GLN A 258 -0.25 4.79 -18.12
CA GLN A 258 0.11 5.25 -16.77
C GLN A 258 0.88 4.17 -16.02
N MET A 259 0.37 2.92 -16.02
CA MET A 259 1.02 1.79 -15.36
C MET A 259 2.41 1.50 -15.91
N MET A 260 2.56 1.43 -17.23
CA MET A 260 3.85 1.17 -17.87
C MET A 260 4.82 2.34 -17.68
N THR A 261 4.35 3.59 -17.73
CA THR A 261 5.18 4.78 -17.48
C THR A 261 5.73 4.76 -16.05
N GLY A 262 4.90 4.38 -15.08
CA GLY A 262 5.32 4.18 -13.70
C GLY A 262 6.44 3.15 -13.60
N ALA A 263 6.22 1.95 -14.13
CA ALA A 263 7.22 0.88 -14.11
C ALA A 263 8.54 1.25 -14.80
N VAL A 264 8.46 1.80 -16.02
CA VAL A 264 9.62 2.22 -16.80
C VAL A 264 10.41 3.33 -16.08
N SER A 265 9.74 4.24 -15.36
CA SER A 265 10.43 5.27 -14.57
C SER A 265 11.35 4.66 -13.49
N VAL A 266 10.91 3.57 -12.86
CA VAL A 266 11.67 2.85 -11.83
C VAL A 266 12.78 2.02 -12.47
N PHE A 267 12.50 1.28 -13.54
CA PHE A 267 13.53 0.51 -14.25
C PHE A 267 14.64 1.41 -14.78
N SER A 268 14.28 2.54 -15.37
CA SER A 268 15.24 3.51 -15.91
C SER A 268 16.16 4.08 -14.82
N SER A 269 15.64 4.35 -13.61
CA SER A 269 16.48 4.82 -12.51
C SER A 269 17.47 3.78 -12.00
N HIS A 270 17.29 2.51 -12.36
CA HIS A 270 18.19 1.40 -12.05
C HIS A 270 18.98 0.90 -13.27
N GLY A 271 18.89 1.58 -14.42
CA GLY A 271 19.56 1.15 -15.65
C GLY A 271 19.01 -0.15 -16.24
N VAL A 272 17.77 -0.52 -15.87
CA VAL A 272 17.07 -1.71 -16.36
C VAL A 272 16.27 -1.35 -17.60
N SER A 273 16.39 -2.15 -18.65
CA SER A 273 15.59 -1.98 -19.87
C SER A 273 14.36 -2.88 -19.83
N LEU A 274 13.17 -2.30 -20.04
CA LEU A 274 11.98 -3.09 -20.37
C LEU A 274 12.10 -3.53 -21.84
N VAL A 275 12.35 -4.81 -22.07
CA VAL A 275 12.71 -5.33 -23.41
C VAL A 275 11.56 -6.02 -24.14
N GLY A 276 10.40 -6.11 -23.51
CA GLY A 276 9.21 -6.72 -24.11
C GLY A 276 8.18 -7.09 -23.06
N GLY A 277 7.19 -7.89 -23.48
CA GLY A 277 6.17 -8.38 -22.59
C GLY A 277 4.97 -8.98 -23.32
N HIS A 278 3.94 -9.27 -22.54
CA HIS A 278 2.64 -9.73 -22.99
C HIS A 278 1.54 -8.91 -22.31
N SER A 279 0.45 -8.67 -23.03
CA SER A 279 -0.72 -7.94 -22.52
C SER A 279 -2.02 -8.67 -22.87
N ALA A 280 -2.98 -8.65 -21.96
CA ALA A 280 -4.31 -9.20 -22.18
C ALA A 280 -5.41 -8.38 -21.48
N GLU A 281 -6.65 -8.55 -21.91
CA GLU A 281 -7.82 -8.08 -21.15
C GLU A 281 -8.13 -9.05 -20.00
N ALA A 282 -8.57 -8.52 -18.87
CA ALA A 282 -9.04 -9.31 -17.73
C ALA A 282 -10.18 -8.58 -16.98
N SER A 283 -10.67 -9.16 -15.89
CA SER A 283 -11.63 -8.47 -15.01
C SER A 283 -10.97 -7.38 -14.16
N GLU A 284 -9.64 -7.42 -13.99
CA GLU A 284 -8.90 -6.59 -13.04
C GLU A 284 -7.54 -6.15 -13.58
N LEU A 285 -7.10 -4.97 -13.16
CA LEU A 285 -5.78 -4.45 -13.47
C LEU A 285 -4.72 -5.28 -12.72
N SER A 286 -3.75 -5.84 -13.45
CA SER A 286 -2.61 -6.55 -12.86
C SER A 286 -1.36 -6.33 -13.68
N ILE A 287 -0.21 -6.45 -13.03
CA ILE A 287 1.07 -6.45 -13.71
C ILE A 287 2.03 -7.38 -13.00
N GLY A 288 2.86 -8.05 -13.78
CA GLY A 288 4.01 -8.78 -13.31
C GLY A 288 5.22 -8.48 -14.17
N PHE A 289 6.39 -8.73 -13.59
CA PHE A 289 7.64 -8.64 -14.31
C PHE A 289 8.48 -9.87 -14.08
N THR A 290 9.05 -10.38 -15.16
CA THR A 290 10.23 -11.23 -15.07
C THR A 290 11.45 -10.33 -15.18
N VAL A 291 12.30 -10.35 -14.16
CA VAL A 291 13.52 -9.54 -14.12
C VAL A 291 14.73 -10.46 -14.19
N THR A 292 15.65 -10.12 -15.07
CA THR A 292 16.89 -10.87 -15.28
C THR A 292 18.09 -9.95 -15.12
N GLY A 293 19.09 -10.44 -14.40
CA GLY A 293 20.32 -9.72 -14.09
C GLY A 293 21.52 -10.65 -13.98
N ALA A 294 22.62 -10.11 -13.48
CA ALA A 294 23.84 -10.87 -13.23
C ALA A 294 24.32 -10.62 -11.80
N ALA A 295 24.93 -11.63 -11.18
CA ALA A 295 25.59 -11.48 -9.90
C ALA A 295 27.08 -11.17 -10.15
N PRO A 296 27.56 -9.93 -9.90
CA PRO A 296 28.95 -9.57 -10.13
C PRO A 296 29.90 -10.19 -9.08
N ASN A 297 29.36 -10.61 -7.95
CA ASN A 297 30.05 -11.28 -6.85
C ASN A 297 29.24 -12.52 -6.46
N GLU A 298 29.77 -13.29 -5.53
CA GLU A 298 29.04 -14.41 -4.93
C GLU A 298 27.64 -13.96 -4.43
N PRO A 299 26.56 -14.64 -4.84
CA PRO A 299 25.21 -14.29 -4.43
C PRO A 299 25.01 -14.42 -2.91
N LEU A 300 24.21 -13.53 -2.33
CA LEU A 300 23.64 -13.77 -1.00
C LEU A 300 22.47 -14.73 -1.15
N LEU A 301 22.40 -15.72 -0.27
CA LEU A 301 21.32 -16.71 -0.26
C LEU A 301 20.50 -16.55 1.04
N LYS A 302 19.38 -17.26 1.12
CA LYS A 302 18.67 -17.46 2.40
C LYS A 302 19.50 -18.25 3.41
N SER A 303 20.41 -19.09 2.93
CA SER A 303 21.38 -19.83 3.75
C SER A 303 22.60 -18.97 4.07
N GLY A 304 23.29 -19.30 5.17
CA GLY A 304 24.56 -18.66 5.55
C GLY A 304 24.54 -17.94 6.88
N MET A 305 23.41 -17.93 7.61
CA MET A 305 23.32 -17.30 8.93
C MET A 305 24.34 -17.90 9.90
N GLN A 306 25.06 -17.02 10.63
CA GLN A 306 26.08 -17.42 11.60
C GLN A 306 25.64 -17.12 13.02
N VAL A 307 26.02 -17.98 13.96
CA VAL A 307 25.75 -17.78 15.39
C VAL A 307 26.34 -16.44 15.83
N GLY A 308 25.54 -15.65 16.54
CA GLY A 308 25.94 -14.34 17.04
C GLY A 308 25.67 -13.19 16.07
N ASP A 309 25.32 -13.46 14.81
CA ASP A 309 24.87 -12.43 13.87
C ASP A 309 23.58 -11.76 14.39
N HIS A 310 23.46 -10.48 14.09
CA HIS A 310 22.24 -9.71 14.28
C HIS A 310 21.35 -9.79 13.03
N LEU A 311 20.03 -9.88 13.24
CA LEU A 311 19.04 -9.81 12.18
C LEU A 311 18.66 -8.34 11.95
N VAL A 312 18.97 -7.81 10.77
CA VAL A 312 18.66 -6.42 10.38
C VAL A 312 17.49 -6.42 9.40
N LEU A 313 16.45 -5.65 9.71
CA LEU A 313 15.31 -5.40 8.83
C LEU A 313 15.39 -3.97 8.29
N SER A 314 15.37 -3.78 6.96
CA SER A 314 15.61 -2.46 6.35
C SER A 314 14.38 -1.55 6.25
N LYS A 315 13.16 -2.11 6.32
CA LYS A 315 11.90 -1.35 6.25
C LYS A 315 10.87 -1.89 7.25
N PRO A 316 9.89 -1.07 7.70
CA PRO A 316 8.82 -1.54 8.57
C PRO A 316 7.94 -2.61 7.93
N ILE A 317 7.24 -3.39 8.74
CA ILE A 317 6.16 -4.29 8.29
C ILE A 317 4.78 -3.67 8.48
N GLY A 318 3.73 -4.33 7.96
CA GLY A 318 2.33 -3.96 8.14
C GLY A 318 1.63 -3.47 6.87
N THR A 319 2.25 -3.59 5.69
CA THR A 319 1.65 -3.13 4.43
C THR A 319 0.37 -3.91 4.10
N GLY A 320 0.31 -5.21 4.39
CA GLY A 320 -0.85 -6.07 4.13
C GLY A 320 -2.10 -5.61 4.88
N VAL A 321 -2.00 -5.41 6.19
CA VAL A 321 -3.11 -4.95 7.02
C VAL A 321 -3.53 -3.52 6.68
N VAL A 322 -2.58 -2.65 6.33
CA VAL A 322 -2.85 -1.26 5.92
C VAL A 322 -3.62 -1.22 4.61
N LEU A 323 -3.23 -2.04 3.63
CA LEU A 323 -3.93 -2.18 2.34
C LEU A 323 -5.32 -2.82 2.54
N ALA A 324 -5.43 -3.88 3.34
CA ALA A 324 -6.72 -4.51 3.66
C ALA A 324 -7.68 -3.51 4.33
N GLY A 325 -7.17 -2.71 5.27
CA GLY A 325 -7.93 -1.64 5.90
C GLY A 325 -8.32 -0.54 4.91
N ALA A 326 -7.48 -0.22 3.92
CA ALA A 326 -7.79 0.80 2.92
C ALA A 326 -8.91 0.35 1.97
N MET A 327 -8.87 -0.91 1.54
CA MET A 327 -9.95 -1.53 0.73
C MET A 327 -11.29 -1.56 1.47
N GLN A 328 -11.26 -1.61 2.81
CA GLN A 328 -12.44 -1.54 3.68
C GLN A 328 -12.81 -0.11 4.14
N GLY A 329 -12.06 0.91 3.72
CA GLY A 329 -12.28 2.31 4.15
C GLY A 329 -11.97 2.57 5.63
N LYS A 330 -11.16 1.73 6.28
CA LYS A 330 -10.76 1.80 7.70
C LYS A 330 -9.38 2.43 7.93
N THR A 331 -8.51 2.43 6.93
CA THR A 331 -7.16 3.02 7.03
C THR A 331 -7.22 4.54 6.91
N ALA A 332 -6.52 5.25 7.80
CA ALA A 332 -6.38 6.70 7.69
C ALA A 332 -5.50 7.08 6.50
N ALA A 333 -5.88 8.13 5.76
CA ALA A 333 -5.18 8.53 4.54
C ALA A 333 -3.66 8.72 4.72
N ARG A 334 -3.22 9.34 5.82
CA ARG A 334 -1.79 9.52 6.12
C ARG A 334 -1.03 8.19 6.23
N ASP A 335 -1.67 7.16 6.80
CA ASP A 335 -1.07 5.87 7.09
C ASP A 335 -0.97 5.07 5.77
N LEU A 336 -2.00 5.17 4.91
CA LEU A 336 -1.96 4.66 3.54
C LEU A 336 -0.88 5.33 2.70
N MET A 337 -0.76 6.67 2.75
CA MET A 337 0.27 7.39 1.99
C MET A 337 1.68 7.01 2.43
N THR A 338 1.93 6.91 3.74
CA THR A 338 3.22 6.43 4.27
C THR A 338 3.54 5.01 3.78
N SER A 339 2.53 4.13 3.74
CA SER A 339 2.70 2.76 3.21
C SER A 339 3.03 2.76 1.72
N ILE A 340 2.34 3.58 0.91
CA ILE A 340 2.63 3.72 -0.53
C ILE A 340 4.05 4.26 -0.76
N GLU A 341 4.48 5.26 0.01
CA GLU A 341 5.84 5.82 -0.09
C GLU A 341 6.91 4.78 0.26
N MET A 342 6.68 3.96 1.28
CA MET A 342 7.58 2.86 1.66
C MET A 342 7.66 1.78 0.55
N MET A 343 6.51 1.42 -0.04
CA MET A 343 6.45 0.45 -1.15
C MET A 343 7.10 1.00 -2.43
N ASP A 344 7.08 2.32 -2.62
CA ASP A 344 7.69 3.03 -3.75
C ASP A 344 9.15 3.48 -3.47
N GLN A 345 9.80 2.83 -2.50
CA GLN A 345 11.22 3.00 -2.20
C GLN A 345 12.02 1.78 -2.66
N SER A 346 13.09 1.97 -3.42
CA SER A 346 13.96 0.87 -3.87
C SER A 346 14.71 0.20 -2.72
N ASN A 347 15.00 -1.10 -2.84
CA ASN A 347 15.91 -1.84 -1.94
C ASN A 347 17.36 -1.88 -2.43
N ALA A 348 17.69 -1.30 -3.60
CA ALA A 348 19.03 -1.39 -4.18
C ALA A 348 20.14 -0.87 -3.25
N LEU A 349 19.93 0.30 -2.63
CA LEU A 349 20.91 0.87 -1.70
C LEU A 349 21.00 0.06 -0.40
N ALA A 350 19.86 -0.40 0.13
CA ALA A 350 19.85 -1.27 1.30
C ALA A 350 20.65 -2.56 1.06
N ALA A 351 20.49 -3.21 -0.09
CA ALA A 351 21.24 -4.42 -0.45
C ALA A 351 22.76 -4.18 -0.47
N GLY A 352 23.20 -3.08 -1.10
CA GLY A 352 24.61 -2.69 -1.12
C GLY A 352 25.15 -2.45 0.30
N ILE A 353 24.43 -1.68 1.11
CA ILE A 353 24.84 -1.38 2.50
C ILE A 353 24.93 -2.65 3.34
N LEU A 354 23.94 -3.55 3.26
CA LEU A 354 23.96 -4.82 3.99
C LEU A 354 25.17 -5.67 3.61
N ARG A 355 25.47 -5.77 2.31
CA ARG A 355 26.64 -6.50 1.81
C ARG A 355 27.95 -5.88 2.27
N ASP A 356 28.09 -4.55 2.19
CA ASP A 356 29.29 -3.83 2.62
C ASP A 356 29.57 -3.99 4.13
N HIS A 357 28.53 -4.26 4.92
CA HIS A 357 28.63 -4.55 6.35
C HIS A 357 28.78 -6.06 6.67
N GLY A 358 28.98 -6.88 5.64
CA GLY A 358 29.31 -8.29 5.78
C GLY A 358 28.10 -9.20 5.97
N ALA A 359 26.94 -8.87 5.42
CA ALA A 359 25.78 -9.74 5.46
C ALA A 359 26.14 -11.17 5.02
N THR A 360 25.70 -12.16 5.80
CA THR A 360 26.03 -13.59 5.60
C THR A 360 24.87 -14.37 4.99
N ALA A 361 23.65 -13.88 5.15
CA ALA A 361 22.44 -14.35 4.50
C ALA A 361 21.48 -13.17 4.30
N CYS A 362 20.64 -13.21 3.28
CA CYS A 362 19.68 -12.15 2.98
C CYS A 362 18.45 -12.71 2.26
N THR A 363 17.30 -12.08 2.51
CA THR A 363 16.07 -12.28 1.74
C THR A 363 15.26 -10.99 1.72
N ASP A 364 14.26 -10.88 0.85
CA ASP A 364 13.28 -9.80 0.91
C ASP A 364 12.02 -10.24 1.68
N VAL A 365 11.39 -9.30 2.40
CA VAL A 365 10.21 -9.60 3.20
C VAL A 365 8.97 -9.26 2.39
N THR A 366 8.29 -10.28 1.88
CA THR A 366 7.13 -10.17 0.98
C THR A 366 5.91 -10.97 1.46
N GLY A 367 5.32 -11.81 0.59
CA GLY A 367 4.00 -12.39 0.78
C GLY A 367 3.85 -13.31 1.99
N PHE A 368 4.91 -13.96 2.45
CA PHE A 368 4.82 -14.83 3.64
C PHE A 368 5.00 -14.09 4.98
N GLY A 369 5.20 -12.77 4.92
CA GLY A 369 5.46 -11.94 6.09
C GLY A 369 6.86 -12.19 6.69
N LEU A 370 7.16 -11.48 7.78
CA LEU A 370 8.48 -11.54 8.41
C LEU A 370 8.79 -12.95 8.94
N LEU A 371 7.85 -13.57 9.65
CA LEU A 371 8.09 -14.92 10.21
C LEU A 371 8.19 -15.99 9.12
N GLY A 372 7.45 -15.85 8.02
CA GLY A 372 7.53 -16.77 6.88
C GLY A 372 8.94 -16.80 6.30
N HIS A 373 9.43 -15.63 5.92
CA HIS A 373 10.76 -15.46 5.31
C HIS A 373 11.90 -15.77 6.29
N LEU A 374 11.79 -15.35 7.56
CA LEU A 374 12.74 -15.75 8.59
C LEU A 374 12.73 -17.29 8.80
N GLY A 375 11.56 -17.91 8.73
CA GLY A 375 11.37 -19.36 8.73
C GLY A 375 12.16 -20.07 7.63
N GLU A 376 12.15 -19.53 6.42
CA GLU A 376 12.92 -20.05 5.29
C GLU A 376 14.44 -19.92 5.53
N MET A 377 14.90 -18.74 5.98
CA MET A 377 16.33 -18.52 6.30
C MET A 377 16.83 -19.49 7.38
N MET A 378 16.04 -19.68 8.45
CA MET A 378 16.35 -20.62 9.54
C MET A 378 16.52 -22.05 9.04
N ARG A 379 15.57 -22.54 8.24
CA ARG A 379 15.63 -23.89 7.66
C ARG A 379 16.82 -24.04 6.72
N ALA A 380 17.04 -23.07 5.84
CA ALA A 380 18.13 -23.09 4.87
C ALA A 380 19.52 -23.04 5.54
N SER A 381 19.64 -22.35 6.68
CA SER A 381 20.90 -22.23 7.42
C SER A 381 21.08 -23.32 8.49
N GLY A 382 20.03 -24.07 8.84
CA GLY A 382 20.05 -24.98 9.99
C GLY A 382 20.30 -24.26 11.33
N ARG A 383 19.75 -23.05 11.49
CA ARG A 383 19.97 -22.19 12.67
C ARG A 383 18.66 -21.77 13.32
N ALA A 384 18.71 -21.54 14.63
CA ALA A 384 17.62 -20.91 15.36
C ALA A 384 17.90 -19.42 15.59
N VAL A 385 16.84 -18.67 15.90
CA VAL A 385 16.92 -17.23 16.15
C VAL A 385 16.10 -16.83 17.37
N VAL A 386 16.50 -15.71 17.96
CA VAL A 386 15.70 -14.98 18.93
C VAL A 386 15.26 -13.69 18.25
N LEU A 387 13.96 -13.57 17.98
CA LEU A 387 13.34 -12.36 17.45
C LEU A 387 12.75 -11.54 18.61
N ASP A 388 12.97 -10.23 18.63
CA ASP A 388 12.31 -9.30 19.55
C ASP A 388 11.15 -8.60 18.83
N ALA A 389 9.92 -8.92 19.22
CA ALA A 389 8.73 -8.39 18.59
C ALA A 389 8.58 -6.86 18.76
N PHE A 390 9.09 -6.27 19.85
CA PHE A 390 9.02 -4.81 20.06
C PHE A 390 10.07 -4.06 19.24
N ALA A 391 11.18 -4.72 18.90
CA ALA A 391 12.23 -4.16 18.05
C ALA A 391 11.82 -4.12 16.57
N VAL A 392 10.78 -4.87 16.16
CA VAL A 392 10.31 -4.90 14.78
C VAL A 392 9.62 -3.58 14.43
N PRO A 393 10.14 -2.80 13.45
CA PRO A 393 9.49 -1.58 12.99
C PRO A 393 8.15 -1.89 12.30
N VAL A 394 7.10 -1.15 12.66
CA VAL A 394 5.73 -1.35 12.14
C VAL A 394 5.18 -0.04 11.59
N LEU A 395 4.50 -0.11 10.44
CA LEU A 395 3.85 1.04 9.81
C LEU A 395 2.77 1.65 10.73
N GLY A 396 2.61 2.97 10.63
CA GLY A 396 1.59 3.72 11.35
C GLY A 396 0.19 3.14 11.12
N GLY A 397 -0.58 2.98 12.18
CA GLY A 397 -1.95 2.48 12.13
C GLY A 397 -2.10 0.94 11.99
N ALA A 398 -1.05 0.20 11.61
CA ALA A 398 -1.14 -1.26 11.41
C ALA A 398 -1.56 -2.01 12.68
N ASN A 399 -0.96 -1.69 13.83
CA ASN A 399 -1.35 -2.26 15.14
C ASN A 399 -2.84 -2.01 15.47
N ALA A 400 -3.33 -0.79 15.27
CA ALA A 400 -4.72 -0.44 15.57
C ALA A 400 -5.71 -1.11 14.60
N LEU A 401 -5.32 -1.31 13.34
CA LEU A 401 -6.11 -2.04 12.36
C LEU A 401 -6.22 -3.53 12.74
N MET A 402 -5.09 -4.17 13.09
CA MET A 402 -5.03 -5.56 13.54
C MET A 402 -5.83 -5.76 14.83
N GLU A 403 -5.71 -4.85 15.81
CA GLU A 403 -6.53 -4.85 17.03
C GLU A 403 -8.03 -4.69 16.73
N GLY A 404 -8.36 -3.91 15.69
CA GLY A 404 -9.72 -3.75 15.17
C GLY A 404 -10.23 -4.93 14.32
N GLY A 405 -9.49 -6.04 14.24
CA GLY A 405 -9.86 -7.25 13.48
C GLY A 405 -9.75 -7.09 11.96
N VAL A 406 -8.96 -6.13 11.48
CA VAL A 406 -8.63 -6.02 10.04
C VAL A 406 -7.45 -6.94 9.76
N GLU A 407 -7.59 -7.78 8.74
CA GLU A 407 -6.58 -8.76 8.35
C GLU A 407 -6.53 -8.84 6.84
N SER A 408 -5.33 -9.13 6.31
CA SER A 408 -5.16 -9.44 4.89
C SER A 408 -5.67 -10.84 4.58
N SER A 409 -5.98 -11.13 3.31
CA SER A 409 -6.52 -12.42 2.91
C SER A 409 -5.54 -13.60 3.10
N LEU A 410 -4.24 -13.33 3.26
CA LEU A 410 -3.21 -14.35 3.47
C LEU A 410 -2.82 -14.52 4.96
N GLN A 411 -3.29 -13.64 5.84
CA GLN A 411 -2.95 -13.60 7.26
C GLN A 411 -3.06 -14.97 7.93
N GLN A 412 -4.24 -15.60 7.84
CA GLN A 412 -4.50 -16.88 8.51
C GLN A 412 -3.61 -18.03 8.02
N ASN A 413 -3.22 -18.01 6.75
CA ASN A 413 -2.29 -18.99 6.18
C ASN A 413 -0.87 -18.73 6.69
N ASN A 414 -0.43 -17.47 6.70
CA ASN A 414 0.90 -17.11 7.18
C ASN A 414 1.08 -17.36 8.67
N GLU A 415 0.05 -17.14 9.50
CA GLU A 415 0.11 -17.34 10.95
C GLU A 415 0.50 -18.77 11.36
N GLN A 416 0.35 -19.76 10.48
CA GLN A 416 0.76 -21.15 10.75
C GLN A 416 2.26 -21.24 11.08
N VAL A 417 3.10 -20.40 10.47
CA VAL A 417 4.56 -20.37 10.71
C VAL A 417 4.91 -19.99 12.15
N THR A 418 3.99 -19.35 12.89
CA THR A 418 4.19 -19.01 14.31
C THR A 418 4.46 -20.26 15.16
N LYS A 419 3.99 -21.43 14.71
CA LYS A 419 4.23 -22.73 15.37
C LYS A 419 5.72 -23.15 15.35
N ASP A 420 6.51 -22.59 14.44
CA ASP A 420 7.96 -22.82 14.38
C ASP A 420 8.74 -22.04 15.45
N PHE A 421 8.04 -21.18 16.20
CA PHE A 421 8.63 -20.34 17.24
C PHE A 421 8.01 -20.64 18.60
N VAL A 422 8.84 -20.60 19.65
CA VAL A 422 8.35 -20.55 21.02
C VAL A 422 7.88 -19.12 21.29
N VAL A 423 6.58 -18.97 21.50
CA VAL A 423 5.92 -17.72 21.87
C VAL A 423 5.21 -17.94 23.21
N PRO A 424 5.34 -17.04 24.21
CA PRO A 424 4.56 -17.16 25.43
C PRO A 424 3.06 -17.17 25.11
N GLU A 425 2.33 -18.14 25.66
CA GLU A 425 0.93 -18.43 25.29
C GLU A 425 0.01 -17.20 25.36
N LYS A 426 0.19 -16.35 26.38
CA LYS A 426 -0.55 -15.10 26.56
C LYS A 426 -0.38 -14.08 25.42
N HIS A 427 0.62 -14.26 24.56
CA HIS A 427 0.97 -13.33 23.50
C HIS A 427 0.71 -13.83 22.08
N VAL A 428 0.46 -15.13 21.88
CA VAL A 428 0.30 -15.75 20.55
C VAL A 428 -0.73 -15.02 19.69
N HIS A 429 -1.83 -14.56 20.30
CA HIS A 429 -2.92 -13.87 19.59
C HIS A 429 -2.87 -12.34 19.71
N THR A 430 -1.79 -11.77 20.22
CA THR A 430 -1.67 -10.32 20.32
C THR A 430 -1.47 -9.70 18.94
N PRO A 431 -2.03 -8.50 18.67
CA PRO A 431 -1.84 -7.81 17.39
C PRO A 431 -0.37 -7.70 16.96
N LEU A 432 0.53 -7.46 17.92
CA LEU A 432 1.96 -7.36 17.68
C LEU A 432 2.56 -8.65 17.09
N VAL A 433 2.27 -9.82 17.67
CA VAL A 433 2.78 -11.10 17.18
C VAL A 433 2.13 -11.47 15.84
N ARG A 434 0.83 -11.24 15.70
CA ARG A 434 0.10 -11.52 14.47
C ARG A 434 0.62 -10.71 13.28
N LEU A 435 1.01 -9.46 13.51
CA LEU A 435 1.61 -8.61 12.47
C LEU A 435 2.91 -9.18 11.90
N LEU A 436 3.66 -9.97 12.66
CA LEU A 436 4.89 -10.60 12.15
C LEU A 436 4.60 -11.58 11.01
N ALA A 437 3.36 -12.08 10.89
CA ALA A 437 2.89 -12.92 9.79
C ALA A 437 2.15 -12.14 8.68
N ASP A 438 1.97 -10.83 8.81
CA ASP A 438 1.27 -10.01 7.81
C ASP A 438 2.03 -10.06 6.46
N PRO A 439 1.37 -10.37 5.33
CA PRO A 439 2.00 -10.33 4.02
C PRO A 439 2.46 -8.92 3.69
N GLN A 440 3.69 -8.79 3.23
CA GLN A 440 4.29 -7.52 2.85
C GLN A 440 4.29 -7.36 1.32
N THR A 441 3.82 -6.22 0.83
CA THR A 441 4.00 -5.81 -0.58
C THR A 441 5.21 -4.88 -0.65
N ALA A 442 6.15 -5.13 -1.56
CA ALA A 442 7.38 -4.35 -1.73
C ALA A 442 8.10 -4.02 -0.40
N GLY A 443 8.19 -5.03 0.49
CA GLY A 443 8.80 -4.86 1.81
C GLY A 443 10.31 -4.66 1.77
N GLY A 444 10.91 -4.61 2.96
CA GLY A 444 12.36 -4.44 3.11
C GLY A 444 13.15 -5.72 2.90
N LEU A 445 14.45 -5.63 3.13
CA LEU A 445 15.35 -6.76 3.19
C LEU A 445 15.52 -7.19 4.65
N LEU A 446 15.61 -8.50 4.86
CA LEU A 446 16.00 -9.12 6.13
C LEU A 446 17.36 -9.80 5.92
N ALA A 447 18.35 -9.41 6.71
CA ALA A 447 19.70 -9.93 6.58
C ALA A 447 20.33 -10.31 7.92
N SER A 448 21.16 -11.35 7.89
CA SER A 448 22.06 -11.74 8.97
C SER A 448 23.35 -10.96 8.81
N VAL A 449 23.70 -10.12 9.79
CA VAL A 449 24.86 -9.21 9.75
C VAL A 449 25.74 -9.45 10.99
N PRO A 450 27.07 -9.52 10.85
CA PRO A 450 27.98 -9.65 11.99
C PRO A 450 27.70 -8.60 13.06
N ARG A 451 27.62 -9.04 14.32
CA ARG A 451 27.25 -8.20 15.47
C ARG A 451 28.03 -6.89 15.51
N ASP A 452 29.34 -6.96 15.31
CA ASP A 452 30.25 -5.82 15.40
C ASP A 452 30.00 -4.75 14.32
N ASN A 453 29.36 -5.14 13.21
CA ASN A 453 29.03 -4.24 12.09
C ASN A 453 27.56 -3.77 12.11
N SER A 454 26.70 -4.39 12.93
CA SER A 454 25.26 -4.12 12.91
C SER A 454 24.93 -2.65 13.23
N ALA A 455 25.62 -2.03 14.18
CA ALA A 455 25.36 -0.65 14.58
C ALA A 455 25.72 0.35 13.47
N SER A 456 26.88 0.20 12.83
CA SER A 456 27.27 1.03 11.68
C SER A 456 26.36 0.79 10.47
N CYS A 457 25.91 -0.44 10.27
CA CYS A 457 24.95 -0.79 9.23
C CYS A 457 23.63 -0.02 9.38
N ILE A 458 23.06 0.03 10.59
CA ILE A 458 21.82 0.79 10.86
C ILE A 458 22.01 2.29 10.60
N VAL A 459 23.16 2.85 11.00
CA VAL A 459 23.48 4.26 10.75
C VAL A 459 23.56 4.53 9.24
N ALA A 460 24.24 3.66 8.48
CA ALA A 460 24.38 3.79 7.03
C ALA A 460 23.01 3.68 6.32
N LEU A 461 22.16 2.74 6.74
CA LEU A 461 20.79 2.59 6.23
C LEU A 461 19.97 3.85 6.48
N ALA A 462 19.99 4.40 7.70
CA ALA A 462 19.25 5.61 8.05
C ALA A 462 19.70 6.83 7.23
N GLN A 463 21.01 6.99 7.00
CA GLN A 463 21.56 8.06 6.17
C GLN A 463 21.10 8.02 4.71
N HIS A 464 20.72 6.85 4.21
CA HIS A 464 20.21 6.63 2.85
C HIS A 464 18.69 6.50 2.77
N GLY A 465 17.98 6.99 3.80
CA GLY A 465 16.52 7.07 3.81
C GLY A 465 15.80 5.86 4.38
N TYR A 466 16.51 4.82 4.82
CA TYR A 466 15.91 3.67 5.53
C TYR A 466 15.88 3.96 7.05
N VAL A 467 15.24 5.06 7.43
CA VAL A 467 15.25 5.62 8.80
C VAL A 467 14.58 4.73 9.86
N GLN A 468 13.82 3.74 9.42
CA GLN A 468 13.16 2.76 10.29
C GLN A 468 13.89 1.41 10.30
N ALA A 469 15.06 1.30 9.66
CA ALA A 469 15.86 0.09 9.72
C ALA A 469 16.24 -0.22 11.18
N HIS A 470 16.15 -1.49 11.56
CA HIS A 470 16.40 -1.89 12.94
C HIS A 470 17.00 -3.29 13.06
N VAL A 471 17.74 -3.52 14.14
CA VAL A 471 18.11 -4.88 14.56
C VAL A 471 16.89 -5.47 15.26
N VAL A 472 16.32 -6.54 14.68
CA VAL A 472 15.06 -7.14 15.14
C VAL A 472 15.29 -8.43 15.93
N GLY A 473 16.52 -8.96 15.95
CA GLY A 473 16.83 -10.21 16.62
C GLY A 473 18.28 -10.63 16.43
N MET A 474 18.57 -11.87 16.80
CA MET A 474 19.89 -12.47 16.67
C MET A 474 19.83 -13.96 16.39
N VAL A 475 20.85 -14.47 15.70
CA VAL A 475 21.05 -15.90 15.47
C VAL A 475 21.69 -16.52 16.72
N THR A 476 21.19 -17.68 17.15
CA THR A 476 21.58 -18.31 18.41
C THR A 476 22.09 -19.74 18.20
N GLU A 477 22.81 -20.26 19.20
CA GLU A 477 23.20 -21.69 19.29
C GLU A 477 22.06 -22.58 19.78
N GLU A 478 20.97 -21.99 20.31
CA GLU A 478 19.81 -22.76 20.74
C GLU A 478 19.20 -23.56 19.57
N THR A 479 18.52 -24.66 19.88
CA THR A 479 17.84 -25.48 18.87
C THR A 479 16.44 -24.97 18.52
N MET A 480 15.83 -24.19 19.42
CA MET A 480 14.46 -23.71 19.28
C MET A 480 14.45 -22.20 19.08
N SER A 481 13.80 -21.75 18.01
CA SER A 481 13.60 -20.33 17.75
C SER A 481 12.55 -19.75 18.70
N ARG A 482 12.72 -18.48 19.08
CA ARG A 482 11.86 -17.82 20.07
C ARG A 482 11.46 -16.42 19.63
N ILE A 483 10.24 -16.03 19.96
CA ILE A 483 9.80 -14.63 19.89
C ILE A 483 9.76 -14.07 21.31
N ARG A 484 10.62 -13.11 21.58
CA ARG A 484 10.65 -12.33 22.82
C ARG A 484 9.74 -11.12 22.69
N ILE A 485 9.14 -10.76 23.82
CA ILE A 485 8.20 -9.66 23.97
C ILE A 485 8.62 -8.99 25.28
N THR A 486 9.72 -8.24 25.22
CA THR A 486 10.41 -7.65 26.37
C THR A 486 10.73 -6.19 26.13
#